data_AF-A0A1G2FZ08-F1
#
_entry.id   AF-A0A1G2FZ08-F1
#
_cell.length_a   1.000
_cell.length_b   1.000
_cell.length_c   1.000
_cell.angle_alpha   90.00
_cell.angle_beta   90.00
_cell.angle_gamma   90.00
#
_symmetry.space_group_name_H-M   'P 1'
#
loop_
_entity.id
_entity.type
_entity.pdbx_description
1 polymer ?
#
loop_
_entity_poly.entity_id
_entity_poly.type
_entity_poly.pdbx_seq_one_letter_code
_entity_poly.pdbx_strand_id
1 'polypeptide(L)' 'MGNSRREEVHDKQDRRKIMKKLLSEEKRKEIFAVIYEKMFNDDKDPIQVIEDSYHGDEDRYLLVMARRYNVQIDE' A
#
# COMPACT_ATOMS: atom_id res chain seq x y z
N MET A 1 32.19 -10.51 -31.57
CA MET A 1 31.00 -9.74 -32.02
C MET A 1 29.81 -10.67 -31.92
N GLY A 2 28.89 -10.42 -30.99
CA GLY A 2 27.72 -11.27 -30.76
C GLY A 2 26.91 -10.69 -29.61
N ASN A 3 26.15 -9.64 -29.89
CA ASN A 3 25.44 -8.86 -28.90
C ASN A 3 24.36 -9.69 -28.19
N SER A 4 24.49 -9.74 -26.86
CA SER A 4 23.55 -10.23 -25.85
C SER A 4 22.11 -9.80 -26.13
N ARG A 5 21.27 -10.71 -26.63
CA ARG A 5 19.80 -10.55 -26.62
C ARG A 5 19.14 -11.17 -25.37
N ARG A 6 19.94 -11.70 -24.43
CA ARG A 6 19.43 -12.34 -23.19
C ARG A 6 19.46 -11.42 -21.95
N GLU A 7 20.11 -10.27 -22.00
CA GLU A 7 20.24 -9.40 -20.82
C GLU A 7 19.09 -8.39 -20.62
N GLU A 8 18.17 -8.22 -21.57
CA GLU A 8 17.10 -7.20 -21.46
C GLU A 8 15.79 -7.68 -20.81
N VAL A 9 15.62 -8.99 -20.54
CA VAL A 9 14.33 -9.51 -20.02
C VAL A 9 14.27 -9.48 -18.49
N HIS A 10 15.40 -9.36 -17.80
CA HIS A 10 15.43 -9.40 -16.33
C HIS A 10 15.25 -8.02 -15.65
N ASP A 11 15.50 -6.92 -16.33
CA ASP A 11 15.49 -5.57 -15.71
C ASP A 11 14.07 -4.96 -15.53
N LYS A 12 13.05 -5.56 -16.14
CA LYS A 12 11.65 -5.10 -15.96
C LYS A 12 10.93 -5.72 -14.77
N GLN A 13 11.43 -6.84 -14.23
CA GLN A 13 10.84 -7.46 -13.04
C GLN A 13 11.50 -7.01 -11.73
N ASP A 14 12.79 -6.69 -11.74
CA ASP A 14 13.47 -6.20 -10.53
C ASP A 14 13.20 -4.72 -10.22
N ARG A 15 12.73 -3.92 -11.19
CA ARG A 15 12.13 -2.60 -10.89
C ARG A 15 10.74 -2.65 -10.25
N ARG A 16 10.13 -3.82 -10.06
CA ARG A 16 8.99 -3.99 -9.14
C ARG A 16 9.42 -4.40 -7.73
N LYS A 17 10.72 -4.52 -7.48
CA LYS A 17 11.34 -4.44 -6.14
C LYS A 17 11.87 -3.04 -5.86
N ILE A 18 11.39 -2.01 -6.56
CA ILE A 18 11.57 -0.63 -6.11
C ILE A 18 10.91 -0.57 -4.74
N MET A 19 11.75 -0.31 -3.74
CA MET A 19 11.42 0.03 -2.37
C MET A 19 9.96 0.47 -2.25
N LYS A 20 9.09 -0.42 -1.74
CA LYS A 20 7.89 0.05 -1.06
C LYS A 20 8.45 0.95 0.04
N LYS A 21 8.54 2.26 -0.19
CA LYS A 21 8.77 3.20 0.90
C LYS A 21 7.57 2.92 1.81
N LEU A 22 7.84 2.25 2.93
CA LEU A 22 6.82 2.08 3.95
C LEU A 22 6.40 3.50 4.31
N LEU A 23 5.09 3.71 4.43
CA LEU A 23 4.56 5.01 4.82
C LEU A 23 5.28 5.43 6.11
N SER A 24 5.66 6.71 6.22
CA SER A 24 6.16 7.22 7.50
C SER A 24 5.07 7.02 8.56
N GLU A 25 5.46 6.89 9.82
CA GLU A 25 4.49 6.69 10.90
C GLU A 25 3.46 7.84 10.96
N GLU A 26 3.89 9.08 10.71
CA GLU A 26 3.01 10.23 10.60
C GLU A 26 2.02 10.08 9.44
N LYS A 27 2.50 9.64 8.26
CA LYS A 27 1.63 9.47 7.09
C LYS A 27 0.63 8.33 7.26
N ARG A 28 1.03 7.25 7.95
CA ARG A 28 0.12 6.18 8.34
C ARG A 28 -1.01 6.71 9.20
N LYS A 29 -0.68 7.50 10.24
CA LYS A 29 -1.68 8.12 11.13
C LYS A 29 -2.62 9.05 10.38
N GLU A 30 -2.12 9.88 9.47
CA GLU A 30 -2.96 10.74 8.64
C GLU A 30 -3.93 9.94 7.76
N ILE A 31 -3.41 8.96 7.02
CA ILE A 31 -4.22 8.13 6.12
C ILE A 31 -5.24 7.31 6.92
N PHE A 32 -4.81 6.74 8.06
CA PHE A 32 -5.67 5.99 8.97
C PHE A 32 -6.79 6.87 9.52
N ALA A 33 -6.50 8.09 9.96
CA ALA A 33 -7.52 9.02 10.46
C ALA A 33 -8.57 9.34 9.38
N VAL A 34 -8.13 9.64 8.15
CA VAL A 34 -9.06 9.92 7.03
C VAL A 34 -9.89 8.68 6.67
N ILE A 35 -9.28 7.49 6.65
CA ILE A 35 -9.99 6.23 6.41
C ILE A 35 -10.99 5.98 7.54
N TYR A 36 -10.59 6.17 8.79
CA TYR A 36 -11.43 5.96 9.97
C TYR A 36 -12.67 6.85 9.95
N GLU A 37 -12.51 8.14 9.65
CA GLU A 37 -13.64 9.08 9.49
C GLU A 37 -14.60 8.66 8.37
N LYS A 38 -14.07 8.18 7.24
CA LYS A 38 -14.89 7.70 6.12
C LYS A 38 -15.54 6.34 6.39
N MET A 39 -14.87 5.49 7.16
CA MET A 39 -15.34 4.17 7.58
C MET A 39 -16.39 4.22 8.67
N PHE A 40 -16.61 5.36 9.34
CA PHE A 40 -17.66 5.47 10.36
C PHE A 40 -19.07 5.13 9.84
N ASN A 41 -19.26 5.00 8.52
CA ASN A 41 -20.48 4.53 7.88
C ASN A 41 -20.51 3.01 7.56
N ASP A 42 -19.37 2.33 7.55
CA ASP A 42 -19.25 0.88 7.43
C ASP A 42 -19.07 0.35 8.86
N ASP A 43 -20.05 -0.34 9.46
CA ASP A 43 -20.08 -0.86 10.86
C ASP A 43 -18.95 -1.86 11.24
N LYS A 44 -17.76 -1.74 10.65
CA LYS A 44 -16.61 -2.63 10.82
C LYS A 44 -15.46 -1.87 11.47
N ASP A 45 -14.98 -2.41 12.59
CA ASP A 45 -13.77 -1.91 13.24
C ASP A 45 -12.56 -2.10 12.29
N PRO A 46 -11.88 -1.03 11.88
CA PRO A 46 -10.74 -1.10 10.99
C PRO A 46 -9.57 -1.92 11.57
N ILE A 47 -9.39 -1.94 12.90
CA ILE A 47 -8.35 -2.76 13.54
C ILE A 47 -8.65 -4.24 13.34
N GLN A 48 -9.91 -4.64 13.56
CA GLN A 48 -10.34 -6.02 13.34
C GLN A 48 -10.19 -6.43 11.87
N VAL A 49 -10.49 -5.52 10.94
CA VAL A 49 -10.30 -5.77 9.50
C VAL A 49 -8.82 -5.94 9.14
N ILE A 50 -7.92 -5.15 9.72
CA ILE A 50 -6.46 -5.29 9.51
C ILE A 50 -5.99 -6.67 9.97
N GLU A 51 -6.38 -7.10 11.17
CA GLU A 51 -6.02 -8.41 11.70
C GLU A 51 -6.61 -9.56 10.86
N ASP A 52 -7.92 -9.55 10.60
CA ASP A 52 -8.61 -10.67 9.96
C ASP A 52 -8.36 -10.76 8.44
N SER A 53 -8.39 -9.61 7.75
CA SER A 53 -8.37 -9.58 6.27
C SER A 53 -7.00 -9.24 5.70
N TYR A 54 -6.14 -8.59 6.49
CA TYR A 54 -4.80 -8.19 6.07
C TYR A 54 -3.69 -8.86 6.90
N HIS A 55 -4.02 -9.75 7.84
CA HIS A 55 -3.07 -10.48 8.68
C HIS A 55 -2.09 -9.58 9.45
N GLY A 56 -2.59 -8.43 9.93
CA GLY A 56 -1.79 -7.44 10.64
C GLY A 56 -0.97 -6.50 9.72
N ASP A 57 -1.07 -6.63 8.40
CA ASP A 57 -0.39 -5.74 7.44
C ASP A 57 -1.16 -4.41 7.30
N GLU A 58 -0.89 -3.50 8.24
CA GLU A 58 -1.45 -2.14 8.28
C GLU A 58 -1.16 -1.36 7.00
N ASP A 59 0.07 -1.41 6.48
CA ASP A 59 0.46 -0.68 5.27
C ASP A 59 -0.37 -1.12 4.05
N ARG A 60 -0.58 -2.43 3.90
CA ARG A 60 -1.43 -2.95 2.83
C ARG A 60 -2.88 -2.52 2.99
N TYR A 61 -3.42 -2.55 4.21
CA TYR A 61 -4.75 -2.06 4.50
C TYR A 61 -4.89 -0.58 4.13
N LEU A 62 -3.98 0.27 4.60
CA LEU A 62 -3.98 1.71 4.32
C LEU A 62 -3.92 1.99 2.82
N LEU A 63 -3.07 1.30 2.06
CA LEU A 63 -2.99 1.44 0.61
C LEU A 63 -4.29 1.07 -0.11
N VAL A 64 -4.95 -0.02 0.31
CA VAL A 64 -6.21 -0.48 -0.31
C VAL A 64 -7.34 0.49 0.03
N MET A 65 -7.46 0.89 1.29
CA MET A 65 -8.53 1.77 1.74
C MET A 65 -8.35 3.21 1.26
N ALA A 66 -7.11 3.71 1.16
CA ALA A 66 -6.82 4.99 0.54
C ALA A 66 -7.28 5.02 -0.92
N ARG A 67 -7.01 3.95 -1.69
CA ARG A 67 -7.54 3.82 -3.06
C ARG A 67 -9.06 3.78 -3.09
N ARG A 68 -9.69 3.00 -2.20
CA ARG A 68 -11.16 2.88 -2.12
C ARG A 68 -11.83 4.22 -1.86
N TYR A 69 -11.21 5.06 -1.04
CA TYR A 69 -11.74 6.36 -0.65
C TYR A 69 -11.17 7.55 -1.43
N ASN A 70 -10.39 7.29 -2.49
CA ASN A 70 -9.68 8.31 -3.27
C ASN A 70 -8.84 9.27 -2.41
N VAL A 71 -8.19 8.75 -1.37
CA VAL A 71 -7.21 9.48 -0.55
C VAL A 71 -5.88 9.52 -1.31
N GLN A 72 -5.39 10.72 -1.60
CA GLN A 72 -4.06 10.89 -2.20
C GLN A 72 -2.97 10.52 -1.20
N ILE A 73 -2.04 9.68 -1.64
CA ILE A 73 -0.82 9.33 -0.92
C ILE A 73 0.32 9.96 -1.70
N ASP A 74 0.60 11.22 -1.38
CA ASP A 74 1.81 11.90 -1.86
C ASP A 74 2.93 11.63 -0.84
N GLU A 75 4.05 11.06 -1.31
CA GLU A 75 5.22 10.67 -0.50
C GLU A 75 6.19 11.81 -0.20
#